data_AF-A0A497G9V8-F1
#
_entry.id   AF-A0A497G9V8-F1
#
_cell.length_a   1.000
_cell.length_b   1.000
_cell.length_c   1.000
_cell.angle_alpha   90.00
_cell.angle_beta   90.00
_cell.angle_gamma   90.00
#
_symmetry.space_group_name_H-M   'P 1'
#
loop_
_entity.id
_entity.type
_entity.pdbx_description
1 polymer ?
#
loop_
_entity_poly.entity_id
_entity_poly.type
_entity_poly.pdbx_seq_one_letter_code
_entity_poly.pdbx_strand_id
1 'polypeptide(L)'
;MKVEPLKLVALALALASIPAPWFTTGGGSVGLLDILVVFMAPFYVGLGAAALSIVKGEERYAALMAGVLLASSPAYAYIAVYEMTGVKPLPAAGALMVVAAGVLYIVSWLKSPAA
;
A
#
# COMPACT_ATOMS: atom_id res chain seq x y z
N MET A 1 -13.45 21.51 2.82
CA MET A 1 -12.47 20.84 1.92
C MET A 1 -13.22 19.82 1.09
N LYS A 2 -13.03 19.81 -0.23
CA LYS A 2 -13.65 18.80 -1.11
C LYS A 2 -12.69 17.62 -1.17
N VAL A 3 -13.03 16.50 -0.53
CA VAL A 3 -12.16 15.32 -0.52
C VAL A 3 -12.17 14.66 -1.90
N GLU A 4 -10.98 14.36 -2.42
CA GLU A 4 -10.86 13.68 -3.71
C GLU A 4 -11.31 12.21 -3.62
N PRO A 5 -12.29 11.77 -4.42
CA PRO A 5 -12.82 10.40 -4.34
C PRO A 5 -11.76 9.30 -4.58
N LEU A 6 -10.78 9.56 -5.46
CA LEU A 6 -9.71 8.59 -5.75
C LEU A 6 -8.84 8.31 -4.53
N LYS A 7 -8.52 9.34 -3.74
CA LYS A 7 -7.75 9.19 -2.49
C LYS A 7 -8.53 8.37 -1.46
N LEU A 8 -9.84 8.58 -1.35
CA LEU A 8 -10.70 7.80 -0.45
C LEU A 8 -10.79 6.33 -0.83
N VAL A 9 -11.00 6.04 -2.13
CA VAL A 9 -11.02 4.66 -2.63
C VAL A 9 -9.66 3.99 -2.45
N ALA A 10 -8.57 4.72 -2.72
CA ALA A 10 -7.21 4.22 -2.50
C ALA A 10 -6.96 3.88 -1.03
N LEU A 11 -7.32 4.79 -0.12
CA LEU A 11 -7.19 4.54 1.32
C LEU A 11 -8.07 3.35 1.76
N ALA A 12 -9.31 3.27 1.28
CA ALA A 12 -10.19 2.15 1.59
C ALA A 12 -9.61 0.81 1.11
N LEU A 13 -9.04 0.75 -0.09
CA LEU A 13 -8.35 -0.44 -0.62
C LEU A 13 -7.11 -0.80 0.21
N ALA A 14 -6.30 0.19 0.58
CA ALA A 14 -5.11 -0.03 1.41
C ALA A 14 -5.48 -0.51 2.83
N LEU A 15 -6.62 -0.09 3.38
CA LEU A 15 -7.12 -0.59 4.67
C LEU A 15 -7.74 -1.99 4.52
N ALA A 16 -8.49 -2.24 3.45
CA ALA A 16 -9.09 -3.53 3.17
C ALA A 16 -8.06 -4.64 2.91
N SER A 17 -6.82 -4.28 2.54
CA SER A 17 -5.74 -5.24 2.36
C SER A 17 -5.20 -5.80 3.69
N ILE A 18 -5.43 -5.14 4.83
CA ILE A 18 -4.92 -5.57 6.14
C ILE A 18 -5.44 -6.96 6.55
N PRO A 19 -6.75 -7.24 6.52
CA PRO A 19 -7.26 -8.58 6.84
C PRO A 19 -7.11 -9.58 5.68
N ALA A 20 -6.76 -9.13 4.48
CA ALA A 20 -6.62 -10.00 3.31
C ALA A 20 -5.25 -10.71 3.31
N PRO A 21 -5.15 -11.91 2.71
CA PRO A 21 -3.86 -12.55 2.50
C PRO A 21 -3.03 -11.73 1.49
N TRP A 22 -1.77 -11.46 1.82
CA TRP A 22 -0.86 -10.73 0.95
C TRP A 22 -0.11 -11.63 0.00
N PHE A 23 0.24 -12.83 0.46
CA PHE A 23 0.88 -13.84 -0.35
C PHE A 23 0.30 -15.21 -0.12
N THR A 24 0.47 -16.08 -1.10
CA THR A 24 0.36 -17.53 -0.93
C THR A 24 1.72 -18.18 -1.09
N THR A 25 1.97 -19.17 -0.26
CA THR A 25 3.11 -20.08 -0.34
C THR A 25 2.55 -21.49 -0.52
N GLY A 26 3.39 -22.44 -0.96
CA GLY A 26 2.97 -23.85 -1.08
C GLY A 26 2.45 -24.45 0.24
N GLY A 27 2.74 -23.83 1.40
CA GLY A 27 2.26 -24.23 2.72
C GLY A 27 1.06 -23.45 3.26
N GLY A 28 0.58 -22.40 2.58
CA GLY A 28 -0.57 -21.61 3.02
C GLY A 28 -0.47 -20.11 2.70
N SER A 29 -1.45 -19.36 3.20
CA SER A 29 -1.51 -17.91 3.02
C SER A 29 -0.69 -17.20 4.10
N VAL A 30 -0.01 -16.12 3.69
CA VAL A 30 0.75 -15.24 4.58
C VAL A 30 0.00 -13.91 4.66
N GLY A 31 -0.46 -13.57 5.86
CA GLY A 31 -1.10 -12.29 6.15
C GLY A 31 -0.06 -11.20 6.42
N LEU A 32 -0.51 -9.94 6.41
CA LEU A 32 0.35 -8.80 6.71
C LEU A 32 1.01 -8.90 8.10
N LEU A 33 0.27 -9.40 9.10
CA LEU A 33 0.74 -9.52 10.48
C LEU A 33 1.80 -10.61 10.68
N ASP A 34 1.91 -11.54 9.73
CA ASP A 34 2.90 -12.62 9.76
C ASP A 34 4.26 -12.17 9.20
N ILE A 35 4.32 -10.97 8.62
CA ILE A 35 5.53 -10.40 8.02
C ILE A 35 6.22 -9.48 9.02
N LEU A 36 7.54 -9.62 9.13
CA LEU A 36 8.36 -8.78 10.01
C LEU A 36 8.10 -7.29 9.78
N VAL A 37 7.80 -6.57 10.87
CA VAL A 37 7.34 -5.17 10.86
C VAL A 37 8.30 -4.22 10.12
N VAL A 38 9.61 -4.48 10.15
CA VAL A 38 10.63 -3.67 9.47
C VAL A 38 10.43 -3.65 7.95
N PHE A 39 9.95 -4.75 7.36
CA PHE A 39 9.64 -4.82 5.93
C PHE A 39 8.27 -4.22 5.60
N MET A 40 7.38 -4.09 6.60
CA MET A 40 6.07 -3.43 6.48
C MET A 40 6.13 -1.93 6.76
N ALA A 41 7.29 -1.38 7.17
CA ALA A 41 7.43 0.04 7.45
C ALA A 41 6.98 0.95 6.29
N PRO A 42 7.31 0.67 5.00
CA PRO A 42 6.81 1.46 3.88
C PRO A 42 5.28 1.48 3.82
N PHE A 43 4.61 0.37 4.13
CA PHE A 43 3.15 0.28 4.10
C PHE A 43 2.52 1.20 5.15
N TYR A 44 3.00 1.14 6.39
CA TYR A 44 2.46 1.96 7.47
C TYR A 44 2.74 3.46 7.26
N VAL A 45 3.93 3.82 6.76
CA VAL A 45 4.25 5.21 6.41
C VAL A 45 3.39 5.68 5.24
N GLY A 46 3.17 4.81 4.24
CA GLY A 46 2.28 5.06 3.11
C GLY A 46 0.83 5.30 3.54
N LEU A 47 0.30 4.50 4.46
CA LEU A 47 -1.02 4.71 5.07
C LEU A 47 -1.10 6.03 5.84
N GLY A 48 -0.05 6.39 6.60
CA GLY A 48 0.02 7.67 7.30
C GLY A 48 0.01 8.86 6.33
N ALA A 49 0.84 8.81 5.29
CA ALA A 49 0.87 9.83 4.23
C ALA A 49 -0.47 9.92 3.48
N ALA A 50 -1.11 8.78 3.21
CA ALA A 50 -2.44 8.68 2.60
C ALA A 50 -3.49 9.42 3.44
N ALA A 51 -3.56 9.13 4.75
CA ALA A 51 -4.47 9.79 5.67
C ALA A 51 -4.19 11.30 5.78
N LEU A 52 -2.92 11.70 5.91
CA LEU A 52 -2.53 13.11 5.97
C LEU A 52 -2.90 13.88 4.70
N SER A 53 -2.70 13.27 3.53
CA SER A 53 -3.06 13.88 2.24
C SER A 53 -4.57 14.17 2.12
N ILE A 54 -5.41 13.39 2.80
CA ILE A 54 -6.86 13.57 2.85
C ILE A 54 -7.25 14.61 3.90
N VAL A 55 -6.71 14.50 5.11
CA VAL A 55 -7.11 15.36 6.25
C VAL A 55 -6.60 16.78 6.11
N LYS A 56 -5.34 16.96 5.67
CA LYS A 56 -4.70 18.28 5.58
C LYS A 56 -4.87 18.96 4.23
N GLY A 57 -5.33 18.24 3.21
CA GLY A 57 -5.40 18.78 1.85
C GLY A 57 -4.03 19.13 1.27
N GLU A 58 -2.94 18.59 1.81
CA GLU A 58 -1.59 18.73 1.26
C GLU A 58 -1.46 17.78 0.06
N GLU A 59 -1.94 18.23 -1.10
CA GLU A 59 -2.41 17.29 -2.12
C GLU A 59 -1.31 16.63 -2.95
N ARG A 60 -0.20 17.32 -3.21
CA ARG A 60 0.71 16.90 -4.28
C ARG A 60 1.78 15.93 -3.75
N TYR A 61 2.71 16.40 -2.91
CA TYR A 61 3.81 15.54 -2.47
C TYR A 61 3.38 14.42 -1.52
N ALA A 62 2.37 14.64 -0.67
CA ALA A 62 1.87 13.59 0.22
C ALA A 62 1.12 12.48 -0.55
N ALA A 63 0.36 12.82 -1.60
CA ALA A 63 -0.29 11.82 -2.45
C ALA A 63 0.73 11.01 -3.25
N LEU A 64 1.77 11.65 -3.81
CA LEU A 64 2.86 10.94 -4.47
C LEU A 64 3.59 10.02 -3.51
N MET A 65 3.95 10.52 -2.31
CA MET A 65 4.63 9.74 -1.28
C MET A 65 3.78 8.53 -0.85
N ALA A 66 2.49 8.73 -0.59
CA ALA A 66 1.55 7.65 -0.29
C ALA A 66 1.52 6.63 -1.43
N GLY A 67 1.42 7.09 -2.67
CA GLY A 67 1.39 6.25 -3.86
C GLY A 67 2.63 5.38 -4.02
N VAL A 68 3.82 5.98 -3.92
CA VAL A 68 5.12 5.29 -4.05
C VAL A 68 5.33 4.28 -2.92
N LEU A 69 5.03 4.66 -1.68
CA LEU A 69 5.20 3.80 -0.52
C LEU A 69 4.24 2.60 -0.56
N LEU A 70 2.97 2.84 -0.88
CA LEU A 70 2.01 1.75 -1.05
C LEU A 70 2.41 0.85 -2.22
N ALA A 71 2.77 1.38 -3.39
CA ALA A 71 3.14 0.57 -4.55
C ALA A 71 4.40 -0.29 -4.32
N SER A 72 5.37 0.20 -3.55
CA SER A 72 6.61 -0.54 -3.24
C SER A 72 6.46 -1.54 -2.09
N SER A 73 5.45 -1.40 -1.24
CA SER A 73 5.24 -2.24 -0.05
C SER A 73 5.17 -3.75 -0.36
N PRO A 74 4.43 -4.22 -1.38
CA PRO A 74 4.40 -5.64 -1.72
C PRO A 74 5.77 -6.21 -2.15
N ALA A 75 6.66 -5.40 -2.72
CA ALA A 75 7.99 -5.87 -3.09
C ALA A 75 8.87 -6.13 -1.86
N TYR A 76 8.86 -5.22 -0.88
CA TYR A 76 9.56 -5.45 0.40
C TYR A 76 8.98 -6.64 1.17
N ALA A 77 7.65 -6.74 1.16
CA ALA A 77 6.94 -7.85 1.78
C ALA A 77 7.28 -9.20 1.15
N TYR A 78 7.38 -9.24 -0.19
CA TYR A 78 7.81 -10.43 -0.94
C TYR A 78 9.20 -10.89 -0.51
N ILE A 79 10.17 -9.97 -0.43
CA ILE A 79 11.54 -10.28 -0.03
C ILE A 79 11.55 -10.87 1.37
N ALA A 80 10.82 -10.26 2.31
CA ALA A 80 10.73 -10.75 3.69
C ALA A 80 10.21 -12.19 3.76
N VAL A 81 9.10 -12.47 3.06
CA VAL A 81 8.49 -13.81 3.05
C VAL A 81 9.42 -14.83 2.42
N TYR A 82 10.10 -14.47 1.33
CA TYR A 82 11.08 -15.34 0.70
C TYR A 82 12.25 -15.66 1.63
N GLU A 83 12.84 -14.66 2.29
CA GLU A 83 13.96 -14.85 3.23
C GLU A 83 13.56 -15.66 4.48
N MET A 84 12.34 -15.49 4.98
CA MET A 84 11.85 -16.21 6.16
C MET A 84 11.49 -17.68 5.89
N THR A 85 11.03 -17.99 4.68
CA THR A 85 10.45 -19.31 4.36
C THR A 85 11.29 -20.13 3.38
N GLY A 86 12.20 -19.49 2.63
CA GLY A 86 12.93 -20.12 1.52
C GLY A 86 12.06 -20.45 0.30
N VAL A 87 10.76 -20.12 0.33
CA VAL A 87 9.79 -20.44 -0.72
C VAL A 87 9.40 -19.17 -1.44
N LYS A 88 9.39 -19.19 -2.78
CA LYS A 88 8.95 -18.04 -3.59
C LYS A 88 7.45 -17.79 -3.37
N PRO A 89 7.05 -16.67 -2.74
CA PRO A 89 5.65 -16.39 -2.53
C PRO A 89 4.99 -15.92 -3.84
N LEU A 90 3.69 -16.15 -3.98
CA LEU A 90 2.88 -15.59 -5.06
C LEU A 90 2.00 -14.46 -4.50
N PRO A 91 1.88 -13.32 -5.18
CA PRO A 91 0.99 -12.24 -4.73
C PRO A 91 -0.46 -12.72 -4.61
N ALA A 92 -1.11 -12.35 -3.52
CA ALA A 92 -2.53 -12.59 -3.28
C ALA A 92 -3.32 -11.28 -3.26
N ALA A 93 -4.61 -11.36 -2.92
CA ALA A 93 -5.55 -10.23 -3.00
C ALA A 93 -5.06 -8.98 -2.25
N GLY A 94 -4.51 -9.14 -1.04
CA GLY A 94 -4.02 -8.03 -0.23
C GLY A 94 -2.89 -7.25 -0.91
N ALA A 95 -1.90 -7.94 -1.48
CA ALA A 95 -0.81 -7.30 -2.21
C ALA A 95 -1.32 -6.55 -3.45
N LEU A 96 -2.26 -7.14 -4.20
CA LEU A 96 -2.85 -6.50 -5.38
C LEU A 96 -3.68 -5.25 -5.02
N MET A 97 -4.44 -5.29 -3.93
CA MET A 97 -5.18 -4.13 -3.42
C MET A 97 -4.25 -2.97 -3.08
N VAL A 98 -3.09 -3.25 -2.49
CA VAL A 98 -2.09 -2.25 -2.10
C VAL A 98 -1.42 -1.63 -3.32
N VAL A 99 -1.07 -2.43 -4.33
CA VAL A 99 -0.59 -1.89 -5.61
C VAL A 99 -1.65 -1.00 -6.25
N ALA A 100 -2.90 -1.44 -6.30
CA ALA A 100 -4.01 -0.66 -6.85
C ALA A 100 -4.20 0.66 -6.08
N ALA A 101 -4.15 0.63 -4.75
CA ALA A 101 -4.20 1.83 -3.91
C ALA A 101 -3.04 2.79 -4.23
N GLY A 102 -1.81 2.27 -4.36
CA GLY A 102 -0.65 3.06 -4.74
C GLY A 102 -0.83 3.74 -6.09
N VAL A 103 -1.30 3.01 -7.10
CA VAL A 103 -1.60 3.54 -8.44
C VAL A 103 -2.65 4.65 -8.39
N LEU A 104 -3.73 4.46 -7.64
CA LEU A 104 -4.78 5.47 -7.50
C LEU A 104 -4.25 6.78 -6.88
N TYR A 105 -3.36 6.69 -5.90
CA TYR A 105 -2.68 7.85 -5.32
C TYR A 105 -1.72 8.54 -6.31
N ILE A 106 -0.97 7.78 -7.11
CA ILE A 106 -0.12 8.34 -8.17
C ILE A 106 -0.98 9.04 -9.25
N VAL A 107 -2.10 8.43 -9.64
CA VAL A 107 -3.03 9.03 -10.61
C VAL A 107 -3.68 10.29 -10.07
N SER A 108 -4.10 10.29 -8.80
CA SER A 108 -4.60 11.49 -8.11
C SER A 108 -3.54 12.61 -8.08
N TRP A 109 -2.29 12.26 -7.78
CA TRP A 109 -1.16 13.19 -7.84
C TRP A 109 -0.95 13.79 -9.24
N LEU A 110 -0.97 12.97 -10.29
CA LEU A 110 -0.81 13.42 -11.69
C LEU A 110 -1.93 14.38 -12.13
N LYS A 111 -3.13 14.25 -11.55
CA LYS A 111 -4.28 15.13 -11.83
C LYS A 111 -4.28 16.42 -11.00
N SER A 112 -3.48 16.47 -9.94
CA SER A 112 -3.39 17.65 -9.08
C SER A 112 -2.67 18.79 -9.83
N PRO A 113 -3.23 20.01 -9.86
CA PRO A 113 -2.61 21.14 -10.56
C PRO A 113 -1.20 21.39 -10.02
N ALA A 114 -0.31 21.84 -10.91
CA ALA A 114 0.97 22.36 -10.47
C ALA A 114 0.70 23.65 -9.69
N ALA A 115 0.97 23.62 -8.38
CA ALA A 115 1.00 24.80 -7.53
C ALA A 115 1.97 25.85 -8.08
#